data_AF-H0ADW8-F1
#
_entry.id   AF-H0ADW8-F1
#
_cell.length_a   1.000
_cell.length_b   1.000
_cell.length_c   1.000
_cell.angle_alpha   90.00
_cell.angle_beta   90.00
_cell.angle_gamma   90.00
#
_symmetry.space_group_name_H-M   'P 1'
#
loop_
_entity.id
_entity.type
_entity.pdbx_description
1 polymer ?
#
loop_
_entity_poly.entity_id
_entity_poly.type
_entity_poly.pdbx_seq_one_letter_code
_entity_poly.pdbx_strand_id
1 'polypeptide(L)'
;MKYDDILFRRKTLFLIVLTNLLGTLFGFYYYSDQLLTTDPLLWIFVPASPIATLLFAASIYLNVKDRGLPLLDSLAFISNFKYGLWTVFCLSYYSEIFFTGNSVGLYSFMLVSHFAMAIQAFFTI
;
A
#
# COMPACT_ATOMS: atom_id res chain seq x y z
N MET A 1 -14.00 27.38 8.58
CA MET A 1 -14.06 25.90 8.71
C MET A 1 -14.37 25.59 10.17
N LYS A 2 -15.37 24.75 10.44
CA LYS A 2 -15.83 24.49 11.82
C LYS A 2 -14.83 23.53 12.50
N TYR A 3 -14.64 23.62 13.81
CA TYR A 3 -13.71 22.74 14.55
C TYR A 3 -13.98 21.24 14.31
N ASP A 4 -15.26 20.88 14.18
CA ASP A 4 -15.70 19.51 13.90
C ASP A 4 -15.14 18.98 12.56
N ASP A 5 -15.08 19.83 11.53
CA ASP A 5 -14.58 19.47 10.20
C ASP A 5 -13.09 19.11 10.24
N ILE A 6 -12.31 19.85 11.03
CA ILE A 6 -10.86 19.63 11.19
C ILE A 6 -10.61 18.32 11.92
N LEU A 7 -11.36 18.06 13.00
CA LEU A 7 -11.22 16.84 13.78
C LEU A 7 -11.64 15.62 12.96
N PHE A 8 -12.74 15.71 12.22
CA PHE A 8 -13.19 14.66 11.31
C PHE A 8 -12.13 14.34 10.25
N ARG A 9 -11.57 15.37 9.59
CA ARG A 9 -10.48 15.20 8.62
C ARG A 9 -9.28 14.48 9.24
N ARG A 10 -8.81 14.90 10.42
CA ARG A 10 -7.68 14.26 11.10
C ARG A 10 -7.94 12.80 11.43
N LYS A 11 -9.12 12.47 11.97
CA LYS A 11 -9.52 11.09 12.27
C LYS A 11 -9.51 10.21 11.01
N THR A 12 -10.05 10.72 9.90
CA THR A 12 -10.05 10.02 8.61
C THR A 12 -8.63 9.75 8.12
N LEU A 13 -7.71 10.72 8.21
CA LEU A 13 -6.32 10.53 7.79
C LEU A 13 -5.61 9.49 8.68
N PHE A 14 -5.85 9.48 9.99
CA PHE A 14 -5.31 8.42 10.87
C PHE A 14 -5.86 7.04 10.54
N LEU A 15 -7.14 6.94 10.16
CA LEU A 15 -7.72 5.69 9.69
C LEU A 15 -7.01 5.19 8.42
N ILE A 16 -6.74 6.08 7.46
CA ILE A 16 -5.99 5.76 6.23
C ILE A 16 -4.57 5.28 6.54
N VAL A 17 -3.89 5.91 7.50
CA VAL A 17 -2.57 5.46 7.97
C VAL A 17 -2.67 4.05 8.56
N LEU A 18 -3.63 3.81 9.45
CA LEU A 18 -3.79 2.52 10.11
C LEU A 18 -4.10 1.40 9.11
N THR A 19 -5.00 1.62 8.14
CA THR A 19 -5.32 0.62 7.12
C THR A 19 -4.13 0.29 6.24
N ASN A 20 -3.31 1.28 5.87
CA ASN A 20 -2.08 1.04 5.11
C ASN A 20 -1.03 0.29 5.93
N LEU A 21 -0.91 0.54 7.24
CA LEU A 21 -0.04 -0.24 8.12
C LEU A 21 -0.51 -1.69 8.25
N LEU A 22 -1.81 -1.93 8.37
CA LEU A 22 -2.37 -3.29 8.35
C LEU A 22 -2.10 -3.99 7.02
N GLY A 23 -2.27 -3.28 5.89
CA GLY A 23 -1.90 -3.78 4.57
C GLY A 23 -0.41 -4.09 4.43
N THR A 24 0.45 -3.24 4.99
CA THR A 24 1.92 -3.45 5.07
C THR A 24 2.22 -4.74 5.80
N LEU A 25 1.68 -4.92 7.02
CA LEU A 25 1.88 -6.11 7.84
C LEU A 25 1.39 -7.38 7.13
N PHE A 26 0.18 -7.32 6.57
CA PHE A 26 -0.38 -8.44 5.81
C PHE A 26 0.52 -8.80 4.62
N GLY A 27 1.03 -7.81 3.88
CA GLY A 27 1.86 -8.09 2.73
C GLY A 27 3.24 -8.62 3.12
N PHE A 28 3.87 -8.15 4.20
CA PHE A 28 5.09 -8.81 4.72
C PHE A 28 4.84 -10.26 5.12
N TYR A 29 3.68 -10.56 5.72
CA TYR A 29 3.26 -11.93 5.98
C TYR A 29 3.07 -12.73 4.68
N TYR A 30 2.43 -12.16 3.67
CA TYR A 30 2.24 -12.80 2.36
C TYR A 30 3.58 -13.14 1.67
N TYR A 31 4.59 -12.29 1.80
CA TYR A 31 5.93 -12.50 1.23
C TYR A 31 6.87 -13.33 2.15
N SER A 32 6.41 -13.81 3.31
CA SER A 32 7.28 -14.43 4.31
C SER A 32 8.08 -15.63 3.79
N ASP A 33 7.43 -16.57 3.09
CA ASP A 33 8.10 -17.74 2.50
C ASP A 33 9.13 -17.35 1.42
N GLN A 34 8.84 -16.30 0.63
CA GLN A 34 9.77 -15.78 -0.37
C GLN A 34 10.98 -15.10 0.30
N LEU A 35 10.77 -14.37 1.39
CA LEU A 35 11.85 -13.73 2.15
C LEU A 35 12.79 -14.77 2.79
N LEU A 36 12.26 -15.88 3.29
CA LEU A 36 13.05 -16.98 3.87
C LEU A 36 13.98 -17.66 2.86
N THR A 37 13.65 -17.60 1.58
CA THR A 37 14.41 -18.24 0.49
C THR A 37 15.23 -17.24 -0.35
N THR A 38 15.11 -15.94 -0.06
CA THR A 38 15.82 -14.87 -0.77
C THR A 38 16.95 -14.30 0.08
N ASP A 39 18.08 -13.99 -0.56
CA ASP A 39 19.21 -13.31 0.09
C ASP A 39 18.73 -12.03 0.82
N PRO A 40 19.07 -11.83 2.11
CA PRO A 40 18.73 -10.64 2.88
C PRO A 40 19.06 -9.31 2.19
N LEU A 41 20.11 -9.24 1.37
CA LEU A 41 20.47 -8.04 0.61
C LEU A 41 19.41 -7.64 -0.42
N LEU A 42 18.60 -8.60 -0.87
CA LEU A 42 17.55 -8.38 -1.87
C LEU A 42 16.18 -8.11 -1.23
N TRP A 43 16.05 -8.19 0.10
CA TRP A 43 14.78 -8.03 0.79
C TRP A 43 14.11 -6.68 0.53
N ILE A 44 14.86 -5.63 0.22
CA ILE A 44 14.28 -4.32 -0.14
C ILE A 44 13.53 -4.33 -1.49
N PHE A 45 13.80 -5.32 -2.35
CA PHE A 45 13.17 -5.43 -3.67
C PHE A 45 12.04 -6.47 -3.72
N VAL A 46 11.90 -7.31 -2.70
CA VAL A 46 10.95 -8.44 -2.69
C VAL A 46 9.52 -7.99 -2.34
N PRO A 47 9.24 -7.41 -1.15
CA PRO A 47 7.89 -7.02 -0.75
C PRO A 47 7.59 -5.60 -1.26
N ALA A 48 7.51 -5.44 -2.58
CA ALA A 48 7.36 -4.14 -3.22
C ALA A 48 6.09 -3.38 -2.80
N SER A 49 4.92 -4.05 -2.79
CA SER A 49 3.67 -3.42 -2.34
C SER A 49 3.60 -3.14 -0.82
N PRO A 50 4.14 -4.01 0.08
CA PRO A 50 4.33 -3.65 1.49
C PRO A 50 5.17 -2.39 1.69
N ILE A 51 6.30 -2.27 0.98
CA ILE A 51 7.14 -1.08 1.07
C ILE A 51 6.38 0.15 0.56
N ALA A 52 5.63 0.03 -0.54
CA ALA A 52 4.82 1.13 -1.07
C ALA A 52 3.77 1.62 -0.07
N THR A 53 3.00 0.72 0.54
CA THR A 53 1.97 1.09 1.54
C THR A 53 2.59 1.68 2.81
N LEU A 54 3.77 1.21 3.23
CA LEU A 54 4.52 1.79 4.34
C LEU A 54 4.95 3.23 4.06
N LEU A 55 5.50 3.49 2.88
CA LEU A 55 5.89 4.84 2.45
C LEU A 55 4.69 5.79 2.41
N PHE A 56 3.54 5.31 1.93
CA PHE A 56 2.29 6.07 1.93
C PHE A 56 1.80 6.38 3.34
N ALA A 57 1.75 5.39 4.24
CA ALA A 57 1.38 5.60 5.63
C ALA A 57 2.29 6.62 6.32
N ALA A 58 3.60 6.56 6.06
CA ALA A 58 4.57 7.51 6.59
C ALA A 58 4.36 8.94 6.03
N SER A 59 4.13 9.07 4.71
CA SER A 59 3.84 10.35 4.05
C SER A 59 2.60 11.01 4.66
N ILE A 60 1.47 10.31 4.73
CA ILE A 60 0.23 10.87 5.29
C ILE A 60 0.40 11.22 6.77
N TYR A 61 1.07 10.36 7.55
CA TYR A 61 1.31 10.62 8.97
C TYR A 61 2.13 11.89 9.22
N LEU A 62 3.20 12.09 8.43
CA LEU A 62 4.02 13.29 8.54
C LEU A 62 3.28 14.54 8.08
N ASN A 63 2.49 14.46 6.99
CA ASN A 63 1.65 15.55 6.53
C ASN A 63 0.58 15.95 7.57
N VAL A 64 -0.05 15.00 8.26
CA VAL A 64 -1.01 15.27 9.37
C VAL A 64 -0.35 16.02 10.53
N LYS A 65 0.96 15.85 10.72
CA LYS A 65 1.75 16.50 11.76
C LYS A 65 2.43 17.80 11.31
N ASP A 66 2.10 18.30 10.12
CA ASP A 66 2.73 19.48 9.51
C ASP A 66 4.25 19.29 9.34
N ARG A 67 4.69 18.07 9.04
CA ARG A 67 6.09 17.65 8.83
C ARG A 67 6.31 16.91 7.50
N GLY A 68 5.48 17.20 6.50
CA GLY A 68 5.53 16.59 5.18
C GLY A 68 6.91 16.73 4.52
N LEU A 69 7.31 15.71 3.75
CA LEU A 69 8.60 15.66 3.07
C LEU A 69 8.36 15.42 1.58
N PRO A 70 8.66 16.38 0.67
CA PRO A 70 8.33 16.26 -0.74
C PRO A 70 8.91 15.00 -1.42
N LEU A 71 10.10 14.57 -0.99
CA LEU A 71 10.70 13.32 -1.46
C LEU A 71 9.89 12.09 -1.04
N LEU A 72 9.43 12.03 0.22
CA LEU A 72 8.64 10.92 0.72
C LEU A 72 7.27 10.86 0.02
N ASP A 73 6.65 12.03 -0.20
CA ASP A 73 5.38 12.16 -0.90
C ASP A 73 5.50 11.69 -2.36
N SER A 74 6.59 12.06 -3.04
CA SER A 74 6.90 11.60 -4.40
C SER A 74 7.13 10.09 -4.45
N LEU A 75 7.90 9.54 -3.50
CA LEU A 75 8.14 8.10 -3.40
C LEU A 75 6.85 7.33 -3.14
N ALA A 76 6.02 7.80 -2.19
CA ALA A 76 4.73 7.22 -1.87
C ALA A 76 3.79 7.20 -3.09
N PHE A 77 3.72 8.31 -3.83
CA PHE A 77 2.94 8.41 -5.07
C PHE A 77 3.43 7.38 -6.10
N ILE A 78 4.70 7.44 -6.49
CA ILE A 78 5.26 6.60 -7.56
C ILE A 78 5.13 5.12 -7.20
N SER A 79 5.45 4.74 -5.96
CA SER A 79 5.40 3.35 -5.53
C SER A 79 3.98 2.81 -5.48
N ASN A 80 3.02 3.55 -4.92
CA ASN A 80 1.64 3.07 -4.80
C ASN A 80 0.96 3.00 -6.16
N PHE A 81 1.17 4.00 -7.01
CA PHE A 81 0.62 4.03 -8.35
C PHE A 81 1.18 2.87 -9.20
N LYS A 82 2.51 2.73 -9.26
CA LYS A 82 3.17 1.68 -10.04
C LYS A 82 2.79 0.29 -9.55
N TYR A 83 2.99 -0.01 -8.27
CA TYR A 83 2.80 -1.37 -7.76
C TYR A 83 1.32 -1.72 -7.57
N GLY A 84 0.45 -0.75 -7.32
CA GLY A 84 -1.00 -0.95 -7.33
C GLY A 84 -1.50 -1.40 -8.70
N LEU A 85 -1.18 -0.64 -9.75
CA LEU A 85 -1.59 -0.99 -11.12
C LEU A 85 -0.90 -2.26 -11.64
N TRP A 86 0.39 -2.45 -11.33
CA TRP A 86 1.11 -3.66 -11.73
C TRP A 86 0.46 -4.92 -11.16
N THR A 87 0.12 -4.93 -9.87
CA THR A 87 -0.56 -6.09 -9.28
C THR A 87 -1.95 -6.30 -9.87
N VAL A 88 -2.73 -5.24 -10.10
CA VAL A 88 -4.04 -5.35 -10.77
C VAL A 88 -3.91 -5.95 -12.17
N PHE A 89 -2.90 -5.52 -12.93
CA PHE A 89 -2.58 -6.08 -14.24
C PHE A 89 -2.20 -7.56 -14.13
N CYS A 90 -1.26 -7.93 -13.26
CA CYS A 90 -0.83 -9.32 -13.10
C CYS A 90 -1.98 -10.24 -12.68
N LEU A 91 -2.79 -9.83 -11.71
CA LEU A 91 -3.94 -10.62 -11.25
C LEU A 91 -4.97 -10.81 -12.37
N SER A 92 -5.23 -9.77 -13.15
CA SER A 92 -6.24 -9.82 -14.21
C SER A 92 -5.76 -10.60 -15.45
N TYR A 93 -4.53 -10.35 -15.89
CA TYR A 93 -3.94 -10.98 -17.07
C TYR A 93 -3.57 -12.45 -16.82
N TYR A 94 -3.05 -12.78 -15.64
CA TYR A 94 -2.71 -14.15 -15.24
C TYR A 94 -3.75 -14.76 -14.28
N SER A 95 -5.02 -14.38 -14.46
CA SER A 95 -6.11 -14.73 -13.54
C SER A 95 -6.24 -16.23 -13.31
N GLU A 96 -6.06 -17.07 -14.33
CA GLU A 96 -6.10 -18.54 -14.18
C GLU A 96 -5.08 -19.07 -13.15
N ILE A 97 -3.85 -18.54 -13.17
CA ILE A 97 -2.78 -18.93 -12.24
C ILE A 97 -3.12 -18.46 -10.82
N PHE A 98 -3.55 -17.21 -10.68
CA PHE A 98 -3.83 -16.64 -9.37
C PHE A 98 -5.14 -17.14 -8.73
N PHE A 99 -6.16 -17.50 -9.52
CA PHE A 99 -7.40 -18.11 -9.01
C PHE A 99 -7.22 -19.56 -8.59
N THR A 100 -6.38 -20.32 -9.27
CA THR A 100 -6.10 -21.72 -8.89
C THR A 100 -5.15 -21.80 -7.70
N GLY A 101 -4.17 -20.89 -7.62
CA GLY A 101 -3.20 -20.83 -6.53
C GLY A 101 -3.68 -20.12 -5.25
N ASN A 102 -4.79 -19.38 -5.28
CA ASN A 102 -5.30 -18.65 -4.12
C ASN A 102 -6.80 -18.87 -3.91
N SER A 103 -7.28 -18.67 -2.68
CA SER A 103 -8.72 -18.60 -2.44
C SER A 103 -9.34 -17.40 -3.15
N VAL A 104 -10.62 -17.53 -3.54
CA VAL A 104 -11.38 -16.42 -4.16
C VAL A 104 -11.37 -15.16 -3.28
N GLY A 105 -11.42 -15.34 -1.95
CA GLY A 105 -11.36 -14.23 -1.00
C GLY A 105 -10.02 -13.50 -1.05
N LEU A 106 -8.90 -14.23 -1.06
CA LEU A 106 -7.56 -13.63 -1.14
C LEU A 106 -7.33 -12.95 -2.48
N TYR A 107 -7.71 -13.58 -3.59
CA TYR A 107 -7.63 -12.98 -4.93
C TYR A 107 -8.40 -11.65 -4.98
N SER A 108 -9.66 -11.67 -4.53
CA SER A 108 -10.53 -10.48 -4.56
C SER A 108 -9.98 -9.37 -3.66
N PHE A 109 -9.51 -9.73 -2.46
CA PHE A 109 -8.86 -8.78 -1.56
C PHE A 109 -7.63 -8.15 -2.21
N MET A 110 -6.74 -8.94 -2.81
CA MET A 110 -5.54 -8.42 -3.46
C MET A 110 -5.90 -7.48 -4.62
N LEU A 111 -6.85 -7.86 -5.46
CA LEU A 111 -7.27 -7.04 -6.60
C LEU A 111 -7.82 -5.68 -6.15
N VAL A 112 -8.78 -5.67 -5.21
CA VAL A 112 -9.43 -4.45 -4.73
C VAL A 112 -8.47 -3.58 -3.93
N SER A 113 -7.69 -4.17 -3.02
CA SER A 113 -6.73 -3.42 -2.20
C SER A 113 -5.64 -2.77 -3.06
N HIS A 114 -5.13 -3.44 -4.09
CA HIS A 114 -4.11 -2.86 -4.97
C HIS A 114 -4.69 -1.81 -5.93
N PHE A 115 -5.94 -1.97 -6.37
CA PHE A 115 -6.62 -0.89 -7.08
C PHE A 115 -6.82 0.35 -6.19
N ALA A 116 -7.19 0.14 -4.92
CA ALA A 116 -7.25 1.22 -3.93
C ALA A 116 -5.87 1.87 -3.69
N MET A 117 -4.78 1.10 -3.70
CA MET A 117 -3.41 1.66 -3.67
C MET A 117 -3.15 2.61 -4.84
N ALA A 118 -3.53 2.23 -6.06
CA ALA A 118 -3.33 3.09 -7.22
C ALA A 118 -4.12 4.40 -7.11
N ILE A 119 -5.35 4.35 -6.60
CA ILE A 119 -6.18 5.54 -6.40
C ILE A 119 -5.66 6.42 -5.25
N GLN A 120 -5.32 5.83 -4.10
CA GLN A 120 -4.90 6.61 -2.94
C GLN A 120 -3.59 7.35 -3.18
N ALA A 121 -2.75 6.90 -4.13
CA ALA A 121 -1.50 7.57 -4.49
C ALA A 121 -1.72 9.08 -4.75
N PHE A 122 -2.85 9.47 -5.33
CA PHE A 122 -3.17 10.88 -5.60
C PHE A 122 -3.46 11.72 -4.35
N PHE A 123 -3.51 11.12 -3.16
CA PHE A 123 -3.69 11.84 -1.90
C PHE A 123 -2.37 12.35 -1.29
N THR A 124 -1.21 11.98 -1.86
CA THR A 124 0.12 12.47 -1.46
C THR A 124 0.63 13.61 -2.34
N ILE A 125 -0.28 14.37 -2.98
CA ILE A 125 0.03 15.52 -3.85
C ILE A 125 -0.65 16.78 -3.30
#